data_AF-A0A929JA57-F1
#
_entry.id   AF-A0A929JA57-F1
#
_cell.length_a   1.000
_cell.length_b   1.000
_cell.length_c   1.000
_cell.angle_alpha   90.00
_cell.angle_beta   90.00
_cell.angle_gamma   90.00
#
_symmetry.space_group_name_H-M   'P 1'
#
loop_
_entity.id
_entity.type
_entity.pdbx_description
1 polymer ?
#
loop_
_entity_poly.entity_id
_entity_poly.type
_entity_poly.pdbx_seq_one_letter_code
_entity_poly.pdbx_strand_id
1 'polypeptide(L)'
;MGKPTGFKEFQRETEKYREVSVRVKDYGEIFTGTHDIDLLQKQGARCMDCGVPFCQSDTGCPVNNLIPEWNDLVYNNQWKTALNRLHKTNNFPEFTGRVCPAPCEGSCVLGITNPAVTIKNIENAIVDKGFAEGWIVANPPESRTGKNVAVIGSGPAGLAAAAQLNKAGHNVTVYERADRIGGLLMYGIPNMKLGKDVVQRRVDLLK
;
A
#
# COMPACT_ATOMS: atom_id res chain seq x y z
N MET A 1 4.63 20.77 -1.68
CA MET A 1 4.66 19.34 -2.04
C MET A 1 4.66 19.21 -3.56
N GLY A 2 5.26 18.16 -4.11
CA GLY A 2 5.41 17.94 -5.55
C GLY A 2 6.25 19.01 -6.25
N LYS A 3 6.40 18.87 -7.57
CA LYS A 3 6.93 19.94 -8.42
C LYS A 3 5.75 20.82 -8.86
N PRO A 4 5.72 22.13 -8.59
CA PRO A 4 4.58 23.00 -8.92
C PRO A 4 4.11 22.92 -10.39
N THR A 5 5.03 22.62 -11.31
CA THR A 5 4.77 22.46 -12.74
C THR A 5 4.87 21.00 -13.23
N GLY A 6 5.10 20.02 -12.34
CA GLY A 6 5.40 18.65 -12.72
C GLY A 6 4.30 17.98 -13.54
N PHE A 7 3.03 18.30 -13.29
CA PHE A 7 1.89 17.80 -14.07
C PHE A 7 1.84 18.32 -15.51
N LYS A 8 2.52 19.44 -15.81
CA LYS A 8 2.67 20.01 -17.16
C LYS A 8 3.87 19.43 -17.91
N GLU A 9 4.90 19.00 -17.18
CA GLU A 9 6.18 18.57 -17.74
C GLU A 9 6.26 17.06 -17.99
N PHE A 10 5.71 16.26 -17.08
CA PHE A 10 5.73 14.81 -17.18
C PHE A 10 4.37 14.31 -17.64
N GLN A 11 4.30 13.31 -18.52
CA GLN A 11 3.04 12.64 -18.84
C GLN A 11 2.71 11.57 -17.80
N ARG A 12 1.43 11.20 -17.68
CA ARG A 12 1.04 10.06 -16.83
C ARG A 12 1.56 8.79 -17.46
N GLU A 13 2.32 8.02 -16.71
CA GLU A 13 2.83 6.72 -17.11
C GLU A 13 2.74 5.77 -15.92
N THR A 14 2.13 4.60 -16.14
CA THR A 14 2.00 3.54 -15.13
C THR A 14 3.10 2.54 -15.30
N GLU A 15 3.48 1.88 -14.21
CA GLU A 15 4.46 0.79 -14.28
C GLU A 15 3.97 -0.32 -15.21
N LYS A 16 4.90 -0.87 -15.99
CA LYS A 16 4.60 -1.90 -16.97
C LYS A 16 4.29 -3.21 -16.26
N TYR A 17 3.39 -3.98 -16.86
CA TYR A 17 3.19 -5.36 -16.49
C TYR A 17 4.11 -6.27 -17.28
N ARG A 18 4.28 -7.50 -16.81
CA ARG A 18 4.91 -8.59 -17.57
C ARG A 18 4.22 -8.73 -18.93
N GLU A 19 5.01 -9.08 -19.93
CA GLU A 19 4.54 -9.29 -21.30
C GLU A 19 3.37 -10.27 -21.35
N VAL A 20 2.38 -9.95 -22.17
CA VAL A 20 1.15 -10.76 -22.29
C VAL A 20 1.50 -12.21 -22.67
N SER A 21 2.42 -12.40 -23.62
CA SER A 21 2.89 -13.70 -24.10
C SER A 21 3.56 -14.57 -23.02
N VAL A 22 4.02 -13.95 -21.94
CA VAL A 22 4.62 -14.62 -20.79
C VAL A 22 3.57 -14.88 -19.71
N ARG A 23 2.86 -13.83 -19.25
CA ARG A 23 1.95 -13.92 -18.10
C ARG A 23 0.69 -14.76 -18.32
N VAL A 24 0.34 -15.11 -19.56
CA VAL A 24 -0.77 -16.03 -19.86
C VAL A 24 -0.37 -17.50 -19.69
N LYS A 25 0.92 -17.80 -19.52
CA LYS A 25 1.47 -19.15 -19.38
C LYS A 25 1.71 -19.56 -17.93
N ASP A 26 1.50 -18.65 -16.98
CA ASP A 26 1.69 -18.88 -15.55
C ASP A 26 0.66 -18.12 -14.72
N TYR A 27 0.66 -18.33 -13.40
CA TYR A 27 -0.20 -17.63 -12.45
C TYR A 27 0.57 -16.64 -11.57
N GLY A 28 1.80 -16.26 -11.95
CA GLY A 28 2.60 -15.29 -11.22
C GLY A 28 2.00 -13.88 -11.28
N GLU A 29 2.41 -13.01 -10.36
CA GLU A 29 1.93 -11.62 -10.32
C GLU A 29 2.19 -10.91 -11.66
N ILE A 30 1.24 -10.11 -12.15
CA ILE A 30 1.40 -9.41 -13.43
C ILE A 30 2.43 -8.27 -13.38
N PHE A 31 2.76 -7.80 -12.18
CA PHE A 31 3.81 -6.81 -11.98
C PHE A 31 5.19 -7.39 -12.33
N THR A 32 6.12 -6.57 -12.82
CA THR A 32 7.45 -7.00 -13.25
C THR A 32 8.36 -7.45 -12.11
N GLY A 33 8.00 -7.16 -10.87
CA GLY A 33 8.80 -7.45 -9.67
C GLY A 33 9.89 -6.40 -9.40
N THR A 34 10.03 -5.42 -10.28
CA THR A 34 10.98 -4.30 -10.15
C THR A 34 10.24 -2.99 -10.38
N HIS A 35 10.46 -2.04 -9.47
CA HIS A 35 9.90 -0.70 -9.56
C HIS A 35 10.83 0.23 -10.34
N ASP A 36 10.27 0.99 -11.28
CA ASP A 36 11.00 2.06 -11.97
C ASP A 36 10.98 3.32 -11.09
N ILE A 37 12.04 3.49 -10.30
CA ILE A 37 12.17 4.57 -9.33
C ILE A 37 12.12 5.95 -9.99
N ASP A 38 12.75 6.12 -11.15
CA ASP A 38 12.79 7.40 -11.87
C ASP A 38 11.41 7.76 -12.43
N LEU A 39 10.71 6.77 -12.98
CA LEU A 39 9.31 6.91 -13.39
C LEU A 39 8.44 7.33 -12.20
N LEU A 40 8.53 6.62 -11.07
CA LEU A 40 7.70 6.87 -9.89
C LEU A 40 7.97 8.25 -9.26
N GLN A 41 9.22 8.71 -9.27
CA GLN A 41 9.56 10.08 -8.86
C GLN A 41 8.89 11.12 -9.77
N LYS A 42 8.94 10.93 -11.10
CA LYS A 42 8.23 11.81 -12.05
C LYS A 42 6.72 11.76 -11.84
N GLN A 43 6.14 10.59 -11.57
CA GLN A 43 4.71 10.48 -11.28
C GLN A 43 4.34 11.16 -9.95
N GLY A 44 5.16 11.05 -8.91
CA GLY A 44 4.99 11.79 -7.66
C GLY A 44 5.05 13.31 -7.87
N ALA A 45 5.93 13.77 -8.77
CA ALA A 45 6.05 15.18 -9.15
C ALA A 45 4.80 15.77 -9.80
N ARG A 46 3.91 14.93 -10.37
CA ARG A 46 2.63 15.36 -10.95
C ARG A 46 1.59 15.77 -9.91
N CYS A 47 1.81 15.51 -8.62
CA CYS A 47 0.90 15.96 -7.57
C CYS A 47 0.85 17.50 -7.53
N MET A 48 -0.36 18.06 -7.61
CA MET A 48 -0.57 19.52 -7.64
C MET A 48 -0.55 20.19 -6.26
N ASP A 49 -0.36 19.44 -5.18
CA ASP A 49 -0.44 19.95 -3.81
C ASP A 49 -1.74 20.75 -3.55
N CYS A 50 -2.88 20.11 -3.84
CA CYS A 50 -4.18 20.77 -3.78
C CYS A 50 -4.49 21.25 -2.36
N GLY A 51 -4.92 22.50 -2.21
CA GLY A 51 -5.33 23.03 -0.91
C GLY A 51 -6.44 22.21 -0.24
N VAL A 52 -7.33 21.62 -1.04
CA VAL A 52 -8.27 20.57 -0.60
C VAL A 52 -7.93 19.27 -1.35
N PRO A 53 -7.24 18.31 -0.71
CA PRO A 53 -6.80 17.09 -1.37
C PRO A 53 -7.93 16.05 -1.40
N PHE A 54 -8.79 16.11 -2.43
CA PHE A 54 -9.90 15.14 -2.65
C PHE A 54 -9.45 13.68 -2.77
N CYS A 55 -8.18 13.43 -3.08
CA CYS A 55 -7.64 12.07 -3.03
C CYS A 55 -7.63 11.48 -1.59
N GLN A 56 -7.63 12.32 -0.55
CA GLN A 56 -7.66 11.95 0.86
C GLN A 56 -9.06 12.01 1.49
N SER A 57 -10.08 12.52 0.78
CA SER A 57 -11.43 12.64 1.33
C SER A 57 -12.16 11.30 1.33
N ASP A 58 -13.37 11.27 1.91
CA ASP A 58 -14.24 10.08 1.96
C ASP A 58 -14.55 9.49 0.57
N THR A 59 -14.57 10.33 -0.47
CA THR A 59 -14.73 9.91 -1.87
C THR A 59 -13.42 9.44 -2.53
N GLY A 60 -12.27 9.69 -1.91
CA GLY A 60 -10.94 9.39 -2.41
C GLY A 60 -10.36 8.13 -1.79
N CYS A 61 -9.83 8.21 -0.58
CA CYS A 61 -9.17 7.10 0.08
C CYS A 61 -9.95 6.70 1.35
N PRO A 62 -10.56 5.51 1.42
CA PRO A 62 -11.35 5.09 2.59
C PRO A 62 -10.57 5.01 3.92
N VAL A 63 -9.23 4.98 3.86
CA VAL A 63 -8.35 5.00 5.05
C VAL A 63 -7.71 6.37 5.28
N ASN A 64 -8.17 7.40 4.56
CA ASN A 64 -7.68 8.78 4.66
C ASN A 64 -6.14 8.87 4.57
N ASN A 65 -5.55 8.15 3.60
CA ASN A 65 -4.11 8.15 3.41
C ASN A 65 -3.57 9.56 3.13
N LEU A 66 -2.39 9.87 3.68
CA LEU A 66 -1.69 11.15 3.53
C LEU A 66 -0.99 11.28 2.15
N ILE A 67 -1.76 11.11 1.07
CA ILE A 67 -1.27 10.90 -0.30
C ILE A 67 -0.31 11.98 -0.82
N PRO A 68 -0.63 13.29 -0.75
CA PRO A 68 0.26 14.35 -1.19
C PRO A 68 1.61 14.34 -0.46
N GLU A 69 1.62 13.98 0.83
CA GLU A 69 2.85 13.97 1.61
C GLU A 69 3.82 12.88 1.13
N TRP A 70 3.37 11.64 1.01
CA TRP A 70 4.26 10.58 0.56
C TRP A 70 4.56 10.65 -0.94
N ASN A 71 3.72 11.28 -1.77
CA ASN A 71 4.05 11.60 -3.16
C ASN A 71 5.23 12.58 -3.24
N ASP A 72 5.21 13.63 -2.41
CA ASP A 72 6.29 14.60 -2.31
C ASP A 72 7.58 13.96 -1.80
N LEU A 73 7.48 13.13 -0.76
CA LEU A 73 8.63 12.42 -0.22
C LEU A 73 9.24 11.47 -1.26
N VAL A 74 8.41 10.76 -2.05
CA VAL A 74 8.90 9.92 -3.15
C VAL A 74 9.60 10.76 -4.21
N TYR A 75 9.00 11.87 -4.66
CA TYR A 75 9.63 12.79 -5.61
C TYR A 75 11.02 13.28 -5.13
N ASN A 76 11.15 13.58 -3.84
CA ASN A 76 12.42 14.01 -3.23
C ASN A 76 13.36 12.84 -2.83
N ASN A 77 13.09 11.63 -3.31
CA ASN A 77 13.86 10.42 -3.01
C ASN A 77 13.94 10.03 -1.51
N GLN A 78 12.97 10.47 -0.70
CA GLN A 78 12.88 10.23 0.74
C GLN A 78 12.00 9.02 1.09
N TRP A 79 12.32 7.87 0.50
CA TRP A 79 11.49 6.64 0.54
C TRP A 79 11.19 6.12 1.95
N LYS A 80 12.17 6.13 2.86
CA LYS A 80 11.96 5.64 4.24
C LYS A 80 10.97 6.54 5.01
N THR A 81 11.06 7.85 4.81
CA THR A 81 10.09 8.80 5.38
C THR A 81 8.72 8.64 4.75
N ALA A 82 8.65 8.42 3.42
CA ALA A 82 7.40 8.13 2.72
C ALA A 82 6.71 6.88 3.29
N LEU A 83 7.48 5.81 3.55
CA LEU A 83 6.99 4.60 4.19
C LEU A 83 6.44 4.86 5.60
N ASN A 84 7.17 5.61 6.42
CA ASN A 84 6.72 5.99 7.76
C ASN A 84 5.41 6.77 7.72
N ARG A 85 5.24 7.67 6.74
CA ARG A 85 3.98 8.39 6.51
C ARG A 85 2.86 7.49 6.04
N LEU A 86 3.12 6.59 5.09
CA LEU A 86 2.14 5.63 4.58
C LEU A 86 1.58 4.72 5.70
N HIS A 87 2.45 4.24 6.59
CA HIS A 87 2.05 3.41 7.73
C HIS A 87 1.35 4.16 8.88
N LYS A 88 1.21 5.49 8.81
CA LYS A 88 0.40 6.23 9.81
C LYS A 88 -1.08 5.88 9.71
N THR A 89 -1.57 5.60 8.51
CA THR A 89 -3.00 5.39 8.23
C THR A 89 -3.30 4.03 7.64
N ASN A 90 -2.34 3.38 6.96
CA ASN A 90 -2.55 2.07 6.35
C ASN A 90 -1.70 0.97 7.01
N ASN A 91 -2.37 -0.06 7.53
CA ASN A 91 -1.73 -1.26 8.07
C ASN A 91 -1.04 -2.10 6.98
N PHE A 92 -1.65 -2.22 5.80
CA PHE A 92 -1.25 -3.17 4.76
C PHE A 92 -1.21 -2.54 3.35
N PRO A 93 -0.34 -1.54 3.13
CA PRO A 93 -0.16 -0.91 1.82
C PRO A 93 0.22 -1.89 0.70
N GLU A 94 0.83 -3.03 1.02
CA GLU A 94 1.16 -4.06 0.04
C GLU A 94 -0.08 -4.75 -0.54
N PHE A 95 -1.20 -4.76 0.19
CA PHE A 95 -2.46 -5.32 -0.30
C PHE A 95 -3.21 -4.26 -1.10
N THR A 96 -3.39 -3.06 -0.53
CA THR A 96 -4.10 -1.97 -1.21
C THR A 96 -3.40 -1.52 -2.48
N GLY A 97 -2.07 -1.38 -2.46
CA GLY A 97 -1.24 -1.04 -3.62
C GLY A 97 -1.38 -2.03 -4.79
N ARG A 98 -1.78 -3.27 -4.52
CA ARG A 98 -2.02 -4.31 -5.54
C ARG A 98 -3.48 -4.41 -5.96
N VAL A 99 -4.41 -4.46 -5.01
CA VAL A 99 -5.79 -4.88 -5.26
C VAL A 99 -6.82 -3.74 -5.26
N CYS A 100 -6.49 -2.59 -4.69
CA CYS A 100 -7.41 -1.45 -4.61
C CYS A 100 -7.83 -1.00 -6.03
N PRO A 101 -9.11 -0.63 -6.25
CA PRO A 101 -9.55 -0.03 -7.52
C PRO A 101 -9.11 1.44 -7.67
N ALA A 102 -8.31 1.97 -6.74
CA ALA A 102 -7.76 3.32 -6.72
C ALA A 102 -8.82 4.46 -6.81
N PRO A 103 -9.82 4.50 -5.92
CA PRO A 103 -10.79 5.61 -5.89
C PRO A 103 -10.12 6.97 -5.65
N CYS A 104 -8.95 6.99 -5.00
CA CYS A 104 -8.11 8.16 -4.83
C CYS A 104 -7.60 8.76 -6.14
N GLU A 105 -7.35 7.93 -7.17
CA GLU A 105 -7.01 8.40 -8.52
C GLU A 105 -8.24 8.96 -9.22
N GLY A 106 -9.41 8.34 -9.03
CA GLY A 106 -10.69 8.84 -9.53
C GLY A 106 -11.10 10.20 -8.94
N SER A 107 -10.78 10.44 -7.67
CA SER A 107 -11.02 11.70 -6.95
C SER A 107 -9.87 12.70 -7.07
N CYS A 108 -8.85 12.42 -7.88
CA CYS A 108 -7.72 13.33 -8.04
C CYS A 108 -8.15 14.59 -8.79
N VAL A 109 -7.92 15.78 -8.22
CA VAL A 109 -8.26 17.08 -8.85
C VAL A 109 -7.59 17.24 -10.22
N LEU A 110 -6.37 16.70 -10.39
CA LEU A 110 -5.69 16.74 -11.68
C LEU A 110 -6.53 16.07 -12.77
N GLY A 111 -7.24 14.99 -12.39
CA GLY A 111 -8.17 14.20 -13.21
C GLY A 111 -9.24 15.00 -13.93
N ILE A 112 -9.54 16.23 -13.49
CA ILE A 112 -10.50 17.13 -14.14
C ILE A 112 -9.99 17.59 -15.51
N THR A 113 -8.68 17.83 -15.64
CA THR A 113 -8.09 18.41 -16.86
C THR A 113 -7.01 17.55 -17.50
N ASN A 114 -6.39 16.67 -16.73
CA ASN A 114 -5.28 15.81 -17.15
C ASN A 114 -5.36 14.46 -16.44
N PRO A 115 -4.72 13.40 -16.95
CA PRO A 115 -4.73 12.11 -16.27
C PRO A 115 -4.20 12.19 -14.83
N ALA A 116 -4.84 11.48 -13.90
CA ALA A 116 -4.50 11.52 -12.46
C ALA A 116 -3.05 11.08 -12.15
N VAL A 117 -2.57 11.42 -10.96
CA VAL A 117 -1.32 10.86 -10.41
C VAL A 117 -1.47 9.35 -10.24
N THR A 118 -0.42 8.56 -10.50
CA THR A 118 -0.42 7.09 -10.31
C THR A 118 -0.23 6.71 -8.84
N ILE A 119 -1.16 7.16 -8.00
CA ILE A 119 -1.16 7.02 -6.53
C ILE A 119 -0.95 5.55 -6.13
N LYS A 120 -1.65 4.63 -6.80
CA LYS A 120 -1.56 3.19 -6.48
C LYS A 120 -0.18 2.60 -6.78
N ASN A 121 0.45 2.98 -7.89
CA ASN A 121 1.82 2.52 -8.21
C ASN A 121 2.83 3.02 -7.17
N ILE A 122 2.71 4.28 -6.76
CA ILE A 122 3.59 4.87 -5.76
C ILE A 122 3.39 4.21 -4.38
N GLU A 123 2.15 3.97 -3.95
CA GLU A 123 1.84 3.22 -2.72
C GLU A 123 2.52 1.84 -2.72
N ASN A 124 2.36 1.08 -3.81
CA ASN A 124 2.94 -0.25 -3.94
C ASN A 124 4.47 -0.23 -3.92
N ALA A 125 5.08 0.74 -4.60
CA ALA A 125 6.53 0.89 -4.64
C ALA A 125 7.13 1.26 -3.28
N ILE A 126 6.47 2.13 -2.51
CA ILE A 126 6.93 2.53 -1.17
C ILE A 126 7.03 1.30 -0.26
N VAL A 127 5.97 0.48 -0.22
CA VAL A 127 5.92 -0.69 0.67
C VAL A 127 6.85 -1.81 0.22
N ASP A 128 6.93 -2.09 -1.09
CA ASP A 128 7.82 -3.13 -1.61
C ASP A 128 9.29 -2.76 -1.39
N LYS A 129 9.65 -1.49 -1.59
CA LYS A 129 10.99 -0.98 -1.22
C LYS A 129 11.24 -1.06 0.28
N GLY A 130 10.24 -0.74 1.10
CA GLY A 130 10.31 -0.85 2.56
C GLY A 130 10.64 -2.26 3.05
N PHE A 131 10.07 -3.29 2.42
CA PHE A 131 10.42 -4.68 2.71
C PHE A 131 11.80 -5.06 2.15
N ALA A 132 12.12 -4.69 0.91
CA ALA A 132 13.40 -5.01 0.28
C ALA A 132 14.60 -4.42 1.03
N GLU A 133 14.46 -3.22 1.58
CA GLU A 133 15.49 -2.51 2.35
C GLU A 133 15.51 -2.89 3.84
N GLY A 134 14.62 -3.80 4.28
CA GLY A 134 14.53 -4.22 5.67
C GLY A 134 14.04 -3.14 6.64
N TRP A 135 13.31 -2.13 6.16
CA TRP A 135 12.76 -1.06 7.01
C TRP A 135 11.47 -1.47 7.73
N ILE A 136 10.74 -2.44 7.18
CA ILE A 136 9.53 -3.00 7.78
C ILE A 136 9.94 -4.17 8.66
N VAL A 137 10.04 -3.91 9.97
CA VAL A 137 10.39 -4.88 11.00
C VAL A 137 9.29 -4.96 12.06
N ALA A 138 9.29 -6.05 12.83
CA ALA A 138 8.39 -6.18 13.96
C ALA A 138 8.67 -5.05 14.97
N ASN A 139 7.60 -4.38 15.42
CA ASN A 139 7.69 -3.31 16.41
C ASN A 139 6.74 -3.64 17.58
N PRO A 140 7.15 -4.55 18.48
CA PRO A 140 6.35 -4.92 19.64
C PRO A 140 6.17 -3.74 20.60
N PRO A 141 5.07 -3.70 21.38
CA PRO A 141 4.83 -2.63 22.35
C PRO A 141 5.88 -2.65 23.46
N GLU A 142 6.28 -1.46 23.95
CA GLU A 142 7.25 -1.32 25.04
C GLU A 142 6.73 -1.89 26.37
N SER A 143 5.41 -1.87 26.58
CA SER A 143 4.76 -2.43 27.76
C SER A 143 3.49 -3.18 27.40
N ARG A 144 3.17 -4.22 28.19
CA ARG A 144 1.95 -5.01 28.04
C ARG A 144 0.90 -4.54 29.04
N THR A 145 -0.35 -4.42 28.59
CA THR A 145 -1.44 -3.98 29.48
C THR A 145 -2.00 -5.12 30.35
N GLY A 146 -1.55 -6.36 30.15
CA GLY A 146 -2.11 -7.56 30.80
C GLY A 146 -3.49 -7.99 30.32
N LYS A 147 -4.07 -7.31 29.32
CA LYS A 147 -5.39 -7.65 28.76
C LYS A 147 -5.22 -8.63 27.60
N ASN A 148 -6.12 -9.62 27.54
CA ASN A 148 -6.17 -10.61 26.47
C ASN A 148 -7.37 -10.34 25.57
N VAL A 149 -7.18 -10.37 24.26
CA VAL A 149 -8.21 -10.11 23.25
C VAL A 149 -8.24 -11.25 22.25
N ALA A 150 -9.44 -11.78 21.97
CA ALA A 150 -9.66 -12.76 20.91
C ALA A 150 -10.21 -12.06 19.66
N VAL A 151 -9.62 -12.34 18.49
CA VAL A 151 -10.10 -11.89 17.18
C VAL A 151 -10.53 -13.10 16.39
N ILE A 152 -11.78 -13.13 15.92
CA ILE A 152 -12.33 -14.25 15.13
C ILE A 152 -12.24 -13.89 13.64
N GLY A 153 -11.41 -14.63 12.91
CA GLY A 153 -11.14 -14.48 11.48
C GLY A 153 -9.83 -13.75 11.18
N SER A 154 -9.06 -14.28 10.24
CA SER A 154 -7.75 -13.75 9.83
C SER A 154 -7.77 -12.97 8.51
N GLY A 155 -8.94 -12.48 8.10
CA GLY A 155 -9.04 -11.55 6.97
C GLY A 155 -8.34 -10.21 7.26
N PRO A 156 -8.31 -9.29 6.28
CA PRO A 156 -7.66 -7.98 6.44
C PRO A 156 -8.18 -7.20 7.66
N ALA A 157 -9.48 -7.25 7.95
CA ALA A 157 -10.07 -6.61 9.13
C ALA A 157 -9.52 -7.20 10.44
N GLY A 158 -9.49 -8.53 10.56
CA GLY A 158 -8.99 -9.21 11.76
C GLY A 158 -7.50 -8.99 11.98
N LEU A 159 -6.70 -9.07 10.92
CA LEU A 159 -5.26 -8.79 10.98
C LEU A 159 -4.98 -7.32 11.34
N ALA A 160 -5.73 -6.37 10.79
CA ALA A 160 -5.58 -4.95 11.12
C ALA A 160 -5.93 -4.69 12.58
N ALA A 161 -7.06 -5.24 13.06
CA ALA A 161 -7.46 -5.15 14.46
C ALA A 161 -6.39 -5.74 15.39
N ALA A 162 -5.88 -6.94 15.07
CA ALA A 162 -4.83 -7.58 15.84
C ALA A 162 -3.54 -6.75 15.88
N ALA A 163 -3.11 -6.20 14.74
CA ALA A 163 -1.93 -5.34 14.67
C ALA A 163 -2.08 -4.07 15.53
N GLN A 164 -3.23 -3.40 15.47
CA GLN A 164 -3.48 -2.19 16.27
C GLN A 164 -3.58 -2.49 17.77
N LEU A 165 -4.28 -3.55 18.16
CA LEU A 165 -4.42 -3.96 19.56
C LEU A 165 -3.09 -4.44 20.16
N ASN A 166 -2.28 -5.17 19.39
CA ASN A 166 -0.94 -5.58 19.81
C ASN A 166 -0.04 -4.35 19.99
N LYS A 167 -0.08 -3.38 19.07
CA LYS A 167 0.64 -2.11 19.19
C LYS A 167 0.22 -1.30 20.42
N ALA A 168 -1.05 -1.38 20.82
CA ALA A 168 -1.58 -0.77 22.05
C ALA A 168 -1.18 -1.53 23.34
N GLY A 169 -0.42 -2.64 23.25
CA GLY A 169 0.07 -3.39 24.40
C GLY A 169 -0.79 -4.58 24.83
N HIS A 170 -1.87 -4.90 24.11
CA HIS A 170 -2.71 -6.06 24.42
C HIS A 170 -2.08 -7.36 23.92
N ASN A 171 -2.40 -8.49 24.57
CA ASN A 171 -2.11 -9.81 24.03
C ASN A 171 -3.29 -10.23 23.15
N VAL A 172 -3.03 -10.53 21.88
CA VAL A 172 -4.07 -10.82 20.90
C VAL A 172 -3.91 -12.23 20.37
N THR A 173 -5.00 -13.00 20.41
CA THR A 173 -5.08 -14.32 19.76
C THR A 173 -6.06 -14.24 18.61
N VAL A 174 -5.59 -14.55 17.40
CA VAL A 174 -6.44 -14.63 16.19
C VAL A 174 -6.85 -16.08 15.98
N TYR A 175 -8.15 -16.34 15.88
CA TYR A 175 -8.71 -17.64 15.58
C TYR A 175 -9.15 -17.68 14.12
N GLU A 176 -8.62 -18.61 13.34
CA GLU A 176 -8.97 -18.81 11.94
C GLU A 176 -9.54 -20.22 11.74
N ARG A 177 -10.57 -20.33 10.90
CA ARG A 177 -11.19 -21.61 10.54
C ARG A 177 -10.39 -22.34 9.46
N ALA A 178 -9.84 -21.59 8.49
CA ALA A 178 -9.04 -22.14 7.40
C ALA A 178 -7.64 -22.58 7.87
N ASP A 179 -7.00 -23.42 7.06
CA ASP A 179 -5.64 -23.93 7.30
C ASP A 179 -4.55 -22.86 7.10
N ARG A 180 -4.83 -21.79 6.33
CA ARG A 180 -3.92 -20.66 6.12
C ARG A 180 -4.55 -19.32 6.50
N ILE A 181 -3.72 -18.46 7.06
CA ILE A 181 -4.06 -17.11 7.52
C ILE A 181 -4.21 -16.15 6.31
N GLY A 182 -5.17 -15.24 6.37
CA GLY A 182 -5.35 -14.15 5.38
C GLY A 182 -6.74 -14.05 4.77
N GLY A 183 -7.63 -15.00 5.04
CA GLY A 183 -9.00 -15.02 4.51
C GLY A 183 -9.04 -14.96 2.98
N LEU A 184 -9.82 -14.02 2.41
CA LEU A 184 -9.91 -13.84 0.96
C LEU A 184 -8.61 -13.34 0.31
N LEU A 185 -7.68 -12.74 1.07
CA LEU A 185 -6.35 -12.43 0.54
C LEU A 185 -5.60 -13.72 0.19
N MET A 186 -5.84 -14.80 0.94
CA MET A 186 -5.19 -16.10 0.72
C MET A 186 -5.97 -16.98 -0.26
N TYR A 187 -7.30 -17.05 -0.15
CA TYR A 187 -8.12 -17.99 -0.94
C TYR A 187 -9.00 -17.37 -2.03
N GLY A 188 -9.21 -16.05 -2.02
CA GLY A 188 -10.12 -15.38 -2.95
C GLY A 188 -9.41 -14.70 -4.11
N ILE A 189 -8.48 -13.78 -3.80
CA ILE A 189 -7.79 -12.98 -4.81
C ILE A 189 -6.79 -13.87 -5.56
N PRO A 190 -6.81 -13.94 -6.91
CA PRO A 190 -5.86 -14.78 -7.63
C PRO A 190 -4.40 -14.33 -7.52
N ASN A 191 -3.46 -15.27 -7.65
CA ASN A 191 -2.01 -15.02 -7.56
C ASN A 191 -1.53 -13.94 -8.54
N MET A 192 -2.12 -13.88 -9.74
CA MET A 192 -1.71 -12.89 -10.74
C MET A 192 -2.00 -11.44 -10.33
N LYS A 193 -2.88 -11.21 -9.34
CA LYS A 193 -3.14 -9.88 -8.76
C LYS A 193 -2.47 -9.65 -7.41
N LEU A 194 -2.35 -10.68 -6.58
CA LEU A 194 -1.75 -10.61 -5.25
C LEU A 194 -1.04 -11.94 -4.96
N GLY A 195 0.29 -11.89 -4.97
CA GLY A 195 1.15 -13.02 -4.60
C GLY A 195 0.86 -13.50 -3.18
N LYS A 196 0.82 -14.82 -2.97
CA LYS A 196 0.58 -15.40 -1.63
C LYS A 196 1.79 -15.26 -0.72
N ASP A 197 2.97 -15.18 -1.31
CA ASP A 197 4.21 -14.80 -0.66
C ASP A 197 4.10 -13.41 0.00
N VAL A 198 3.44 -12.44 -0.65
CA VAL A 198 3.22 -11.10 -0.08
C VAL A 198 2.33 -11.17 1.16
N VAL A 199 1.25 -11.96 1.12
CA VAL A 199 0.38 -12.18 2.28
C VAL A 199 1.13 -12.91 3.39
N GLN A 200 1.85 -13.97 3.05
CA GLN A 200 2.60 -14.79 3.99
C GLN A 200 3.71 -13.98 4.69
N ARG A 201 4.45 -13.16 3.95
CA ARG A 201 5.47 -12.23 4.49
C ARG A 201 4.90 -11.32 5.56
N ARG A 202 3.70 -10.76 5.35
CA ARG A 202 3.04 -9.93 6.38
C ARG A 202 2.58 -10.75 7.57
N VAL A 203 2.00 -11.93 7.33
CA VAL A 203 1.55 -12.81 8.41
C VAL A 203 2.72 -13.21 9.29
N ASP A 204 3.88 -13.54 8.72
CA ASP A 204 5.06 -13.94 9.49
C ASP A 204 5.66 -12.78 10.28
N LEU A 205 5.50 -11.52 9.82
CA LEU A 205 5.86 -10.34 10.60
C LEU A 205 4.95 -10.13 11.84
N LEU A 206 3.70 -10.60 11.78
CA LEU A 206 2.71 -10.42 12.85
C LEU A 206 2.71 -11.56 13.88
N LYS A 207 3.39 -12.67 13.59
CA LYS A 207 3.61 -13.77 14.54
C LYS A 207 4.72 -13.43 15.51
#